data_AF-A0A820GZS4-F1
#
_entry.id   AF-A0A820GZS4-F1
#
_cell.length_a   1.000
_cell.length_b   1.000
_cell.length_c   1.000
_cell.angle_alpha   90.00
_cell.angle_beta   90.00
_cell.angle_gamma   90.00
#
_symmetry.space_group_name_H-M   'P 1'
#
loop_
_entity.id
_entity.type
_entity.pdbx_description
1 polymer ?
#
loop_
_entity_poly.entity_id
_entity_poly.type
_entity_poly.pdbx_seq_one_letter_code
_entity_poly.pdbx_strand_id
1 'polypeptide(L)'
;MQHVADLSYTSLMKRTSCSNDNHCILHCSFDYNHDHYIDQTLFLTQPKNYQLYQPNLHIENIQQITSTDIVIRITATRPALFVWLDISANRSGYFSKNGFHMFEPIITVTFHSWVPITDFDRANFDLRISSLFDVTQP
;
A
#
# COMPACT_ATOMS: atom_id res chain seq x y z
N MET A 1 -8.30 -28.85 6.85
CA MET A 1 -7.91 -27.43 6.78
C MET A 1 -9.17 -26.63 7.14
N GLN A 2 -9.13 -25.74 8.13
CA GLN A 2 -10.30 -24.94 8.52
C GLN A 2 -10.28 -23.63 7.73
N HIS A 3 -11.34 -23.27 6.99
CA HIS A 3 -11.36 -22.01 6.26
C HIS A 3 -11.67 -20.86 7.21
N VAL A 4 -11.08 -19.68 6.97
CA VAL A 4 -11.38 -18.47 7.76
C VAL A 4 -12.86 -18.12 7.70
N ALA A 5 -13.50 -18.40 6.55
CA ALA A 5 -14.94 -18.21 6.36
C ALA A 5 -15.81 -19.11 7.26
N ASP A 6 -15.27 -20.21 7.79
CA ASP A 6 -15.98 -21.13 8.67
C ASP A 6 -15.94 -20.69 10.15
N LEU A 7 -15.12 -19.69 10.47
CA LEU A 7 -15.01 -19.16 11.83
C LEU A 7 -16.12 -18.12 12.07
N SER A 8 -16.87 -18.29 13.17
CA SER A 8 -17.71 -17.20 13.64
C SER A 8 -16.84 -15.98 14.00
N TYR A 9 -17.36 -14.78 13.77
CA TYR A 9 -16.68 -13.52 14.10
C TYR A 9 -16.11 -13.54 15.53
N THR A 10 -16.89 -13.96 16.53
CA THR A 10 -16.44 -14.05 17.93
C THR A 10 -15.25 -15.01 18.10
N SER A 11 -15.27 -16.15 17.40
CA SER A 11 -14.18 -17.13 17.46
C SER A 11 -12.91 -16.59 16.81
N LEU A 12 -13.07 -15.88 15.68
CA LEU A 12 -11.97 -15.23 14.98
C LEU A 12 -11.30 -14.17 15.85
N MET A 13 -12.08 -13.23 16.40
CA MET A 13 -11.58 -12.15 17.27
C MET A 13 -10.85 -12.70 18.49
N LYS A 14 -11.41 -13.74 19.12
CA LYS A 14 -10.78 -14.41 20.26
C LYS A 14 -9.44 -15.08 19.87
N ARG A 15 -9.36 -15.69 18.69
CA ARG A 15 -8.13 -16.34 18.21
C ARG A 15 -7.03 -15.34 17.86
N THR A 16 -7.38 -14.19 17.29
CA THR A 16 -6.42 -13.15 16.90
C THR A 16 -6.07 -12.20 18.03
N SER A 17 -6.62 -12.41 19.24
CA SER A 17 -6.51 -11.49 20.38
C SER A 17 -6.92 -10.06 20.03
N CYS A 18 -7.81 -9.90 19.05
CA CYS A 18 -8.33 -8.61 18.67
C CYS A 18 -9.48 -8.23 19.61
N SER A 19 -9.30 -7.18 20.39
CA SER A 19 -10.30 -6.70 21.36
C SER A 19 -11.37 -5.82 20.72
N ASN A 20 -11.09 -5.18 19.58
CA ASN A 20 -11.99 -4.26 18.90
C ASN A 20 -11.83 -4.35 17.38
N ASP A 21 -12.93 -4.41 16.63
CA ASP A 21 -12.90 -4.57 15.17
C ASP A 21 -12.25 -3.39 14.44
N ASN A 22 -12.26 -2.22 15.05
CA ASN A 22 -11.64 -1.03 14.49
C ASN A 22 -10.13 -0.92 14.74
N HIS A 23 -9.51 -1.88 15.44
CA HIS A 23 -8.07 -1.91 15.71
C HIS A 23 -7.32 -2.98 14.90
N CYS A 24 -8.03 -3.94 14.32
CA CYS A 24 -7.41 -5.06 13.63
C CYS A 24 -8.02 -5.28 12.26
N ILE A 25 -7.17 -5.72 11.36
CA ILE A 25 -7.55 -6.21 10.05
C ILE A 25 -6.97 -7.61 9.88
N LEU A 26 -7.59 -8.40 9.01
CA LEU A 26 -7.04 -9.67 8.62
C LEU A 26 -6.26 -9.50 7.34
N HIS A 27 -4.97 -9.81 7.40
CA HIS A 27 -4.12 -9.90 6.22
C HIS A 27 -3.88 -11.38 5.90
N CYS A 28 -4.34 -11.81 4.73
CA CYS A 28 -4.16 -13.16 4.22
C CYS A 28 -3.18 -13.08 3.05
N SER A 29 -2.02 -13.70 3.21
CA SER A 29 -1.00 -13.79 2.16
C SER A 29 -0.76 -15.24 1.76
N PHE A 30 -0.55 -15.47 0.47
CA PHE A 30 -0.15 -16.75 -0.10
C PHE A 30 1.10 -16.52 -0.95
N ASP A 31 2.15 -17.26 -0.64
CA ASP A 31 3.40 -17.26 -1.39
C ASP A 31 3.64 -18.67 -1.93
N TYR A 32 3.67 -18.79 -3.26
CA TYR A 32 4.02 -20.04 -3.94
C TYR A 32 5.33 -19.86 -4.72
N ASN A 33 6.35 -20.58 -4.25
CA ASN A 33 7.68 -20.65 -4.85
C ASN A 33 8.37 -19.27 -5.03
N HIS A 34 8.02 -18.25 -4.24
CA HIS A 34 8.55 -16.87 -4.33
C HIS A 34 8.27 -16.12 -5.65
N ASP A 35 7.66 -16.79 -6.64
CA ASP A 35 7.28 -16.19 -7.92
C ASP A 35 5.83 -15.69 -7.93
N HIS A 36 5.00 -16.21 -7.01
CA HIS A 36 3.56 -15.92 -6.96
C HIS A 36 3.16 -15.52 -5.54
N TYR A 37 3.18 -14.21 -5.29
CA TYR A 37 2.69 -13.62 -4.06
C TYR A 37 1.29 -13.02 -4.28
N ILE A 38 0.32 -13.47 -3.51
CA ILE A 38 -1.05 -12.93 -3.48
C ILE A 38 -1.34 -12.49 -2.05
N ASP A 39 -1.80 -11.26 -1.88
CA ASP A 39 -2.31 -10.76 -0.63
C ASP A 39 -3.77 -10.31 -0.73
N GLN A 40 -4.50 -10.44 0.37
CA GLN A 40 -5.81 -9.87 0.55
C GLN A 40 -5.98 -9.35 1.97
N THR A 41 -6.66 -8.22 2.09
CA THR A 41 -7.03 -7.66 3.38
C THR A 41 -8.54 -7.74 3.55
N LEU A 42 -8.96 -8.35 4.64
CA LEU A 42 -10.36 -8.40 5.07
C LEU A 42 -10.56 -7.42 6.22
N PHE A 43 -11.53 -6.53 6.04
CA PHE A 43 -11.92 -5.55 7.03
C PHE A 43 -13.02 -6.11 7.94
N LEU A 44 -12.85 -5.94 9.25
CA LEU A 44 -13.80 -6.33 10.29
C LEU A 44 -14.88 -5.25 10.55
N THR A 45 -14.63 -4.01 10.13
CA THR A 45 -15.57 -2.89 10.12
C THR A 45 -15.37 -2.02 8.87
N GLN A 46 -16.18 -0.97 8.68
CA GLN A 46 -16.02 -0.05 7.55
C GLN A 46 -14.67 0.69 7.63
N PRO A 47 -13.94 0.92 6.51
CA PRO A 47 -12.62 1.55 6.51
C PRO A 47 -12.54 2.88 7.28
N LYS A 48 -13.58 3.72 7.22
CA LYS A 48 -13.64 5.00 7.95
C LYS A 48 -13.67 4.88 9.48
N ASN A 49 -13.98 3.70 10.01
CA ASN A 49 -14.15 3.49 11.45
C ASN A 49 -12.86 3.04 12.13
N TYR A 50 -11.81 2.69 11.38
CA TYR A 50 -10.55 2.23 11.95
C TYR A 50 -9.83 3.34 12.69
N GLN A 51 -9.23 2.99 13.83
CA GLN A 51 -8.29 3.85 14.53
C GLN A 51 -6.90 3.65 13.91
N LEU A 52 -6.56 4.53 12.97
CA LEU A 52 -5.31 4.46 12.24
C LEU A 52 -4.22 5.26 12.96
N TYR A 53 -3.03 4.68 13.02
CA TYR A 53 -1.83 5.42 13.40
C TYR A 53 -1.25 6.11 12.18
N GLN A 54 -0.65 7.29 12.36
CA GLN A 54 0.05 7.99 11.30
C GLN A 54 1.16 7.10 10.73
N PRO A 55 1.14 6.75 9.43
CA PRO A 55 2.10 5.83 8.85
C PRO A 55 3.48 6.46 8.64
N ASN A 56 3.56 7.79 8.57
CA ASN A 56 4.76 8.54 8.17
C ASN A 56 5.29 8.02 6.83
N LEU A 57 4.41 7.97 5.82
CA LEU A 57 4.79 7.59 4.47
C LEU A 57 5.83 8.56 3.91
N HIS A 58 6.91 8.02 3.36
CA HIS A 58 8.00 8.81 2.82
C HIS A 58 8.56 8.20 1.55
N ILE A 59 8.73 9.02 0.50
CA ILE A 59 9.43 8.65 -0.73
C ILE A 59 10.94 8.77 -0.50
N GLU A 60 11.58 7.67 -0.18
CA GLU A 60 13.00 7.64 0.16
C GLU A 60 13.90 7.82 -1.07
N ASN A 61 13.52 7.22 -2.20
CA ASN A 61 14.29 7.30 -3.43
C ASN A 61 13.40 7.28 -4.66
N ILE A 62 13.82 8.01 -5.71
CA ILE A 62 13.23 7.99 -7.04
C ILE A 62 14.39 7.89 -8.03
N GLN A 63 14.36 6.89 -8.90
CA GLN A 63 15.43 6.62 -9.83
C GLN A 63 14.87 6.20 -11.19
N GLN A 64 15.26 6.91 -12.24
CA GLN A 64 15.00 6.46 -13.61
C GLN A 64 15.94 5.30 -13.95
N ILE A 65 15.37 4.16 -14.35
CA ILE A 65 16.12 2.96 -14.73
C ILE A 65 16.21 2.84 -16.26
N THR A 66 15.13 3.22 -16.95
CA THR A 66 15.06 3.26 -18.42
C THR A 66 14.40 4.56 -18.85
N SER A 67 14.34 4.83 -20.16
CA SER A 67 13.61 5.99 -20.66
C SER A 67 12.12 5.95 -20.32
N THR A 68 11.54 4.80 -19.96
CA THR A 68 10.12 4.63 -19.65
C THR A 68 9.84 4.22 -18.21
N ASP A 69 10.85 3.76 -17.46
CA ASP A 69 10.65 3.21 -16.11
C ASP A 69 11.35 4.04 -15.04
N ILE A 70 10.58 4.43 -14.03
CA ILE A 70 11.06 5.08 -12.82
C ILE A 70 10.76 4.18 -11.61
N VAL A 71 11.79 3.81 -10.87
CA VAL A 71 11.67 3.08 -9.62
C VAL A 71 11.55 4.05 -8.46
N ILE A 72 10.55 3.82 -7.61
CA ILE A 72 10.20 4.63 -6.45
C ILE A 72 10.27 3.72 -5.22
N ARG A 73 11.11 4.10 -4.25
CA ARG A 73 11.21 3.41 -2.96
C ARG A 73 10.47 4.21 -1.91
N ILE A 74 9.48 3.56 -1.29
CA ILE A 74 8.57 4.14 -0.30
C ILE A 74 8.84 3.46 1.04
N THR A 75 8.80 4.25 2.11
CA THR A 75 8.96 3.77 3.48
C THR A 75 7.78 4.17 4.35
N ALA A 76 7.48 3.35 5.35
CA ALA A 76 6.46 3.61 6.36
C ALA A 76 6.94 3.12 7.73
N THR A 77 6.53 3.83 8.79
CA THR A 77 6.82 3.46 10.19
C THR A 77 5.72 2.64 10.84
N ARG A 78 4.52 2.67 10.26
CA ARG A 78 3.34 1.89 10.66
C ARG A 78 2.61 1.41 9.40
N PRO A 79 1.75 0.38 9.50
CA PRO A 79 0.92 -0.04 8.38
C PRO A 79 0.12 1.13 7.78
N ALA A 80 0.11 1.22 6.45
CA ALA A 80 -0.66 2.22 5.72
C ALA A 80 -1.68 1.54 4.80
N LEU A 81 -2.94 1.96 4.87
CA LEU A 81 -4.00 1.39 4.07
C LEU A 81 -4.31 2.27 2.87
N PHE A 82 -4.58 1.65 1.71
CA PHE A 82 -4.92 2.32 0.46
C PHE A 82 -3.87 3.36 0.07
N VAL A 83 -2.60 2.96 0.07
CA VAL A 83 -1.49 3.82 -0.35
C VAL A 83 -1.69 4.20 -1.81
N TRP A 84 -1.85 5.49 -2.04
CA TRP A 84 -2.17 6.07 -3.33
C TRP A 84 -1.05 6.97 -3.81
N LEU A 85 -0.47 6.60 -4.93
CA LEU A 85 0.55 7.33 -5.66
C LEU A 85 -0.10 8.12 -6.78
N ASP A 86 0.25 9.39 -6.88
CA ASP A 86 -0.25 10.29 -7.92
C ASP A 86 0.88 11.17 -8.46
N ILE A 87 0.86 11.46 -9.75
CA ILE A 87 1.90 12.25 -10.45
C ILE A 87 1.28 13.43 -11.16
N SER A 88 2.10 14.43 -11.45
CA SER A 88 1.63 15.59 -12.23
C SER A 88 0.94 15.19 -13.54
N ALA A 89 -0.08 15.96 -13.94
CA ALA A 89 -0.86 15.75 -15.16
C ALA A 89 -0.02 15.75 -16.46
N ASN A 90 1.23 16.21 -16.41
CA ASN A 90 2.13 16.28 -17.55
C ASN A 90 2.86 14.94 -17.82
N ARG A 91 2.67 13.93 -16.98
CA ARG A 91 3.23 12.59 -17.15
C ARG A 91 2.09 11.59 -17.32
N SER A 92 2.27 10.63 -18.23
CA SER A 92 1.27 9.61 -18.53
C SER A 92 1.88 8.22 -18.42
N GLY A 93 1.13 7.29 -17.81
CA GLY A 93 1.62 5.97 -17.45
C GLY A 93 0.79 5.33 -16.35
N TYR A 94 1.35 4.29 -15.73
CA TYR A 94 0.73 3.56 -14.63
C TYR A 94 1.78 3.08 -13.64
N PHE A 95 1.37 2.86 -12.40
CA PHE A 95 2.23 2.25 -11.39
C PHE A 95 2.07 0.73 -11.38
N SER A 96 3.17 0.01 -11.13
CA SER A 96 3.15 -1.45 -10.97
C SER A 96 2.30 -1.89 -9.76
N LYS A 97 2.14 -1.00 -8.76
CA LYS A 97 1.23 -1.15 -7.63
C LYS A 97 0.65 0.23 -7.27
N ASN A 98 -0.67 0.31 -7.10
CA ASN A 98 -1.33 1.50 -6.56
C ASN A 98 -2.57 1.09 -5.76
N GLY A 99 -2.99 1.89 -4.78
CA GLY A 99 -4.12 1.57 -3.91
C GLY A 99 -3.91 0.32 -3.03
N PHE A 100 -2.65 -0.04 -2.75
CA PHE A 100 -2.29 -1.23 -1.99
C PHE A 100 -2.29 -0.99 -0.48
N HIS A 101 -2.26 -2.06 0.31
CA HIS A 101 -2.04 -1.99 1.75
C HIS A 101 -0.56 -2.26 2.04
N MET A 102 0.11 -1.31 2.68
CA MET A 102 1.52 -1.39 3.02
C MET A 102 1.67 -1.87 4.46
N PHE A 103 1.84 -3.17 4.66
CA PHE A 103 2.20 -3.74 5.97
C PHE A 103 3.71 -3.70 6.21
N GLU A 104 4.46 -3.75 5.12
CA GLU A 104 5.92 -3.87 5.16
C GLU A 104 6.54 -2.47 5.27
N PRO A 105 7.65 -2.31 5.99
CA PRO A 105 8.23 -0.99 6.25
C PRO A 105 8.78 -0.31 4.99
N ILE A 106 9.07 -1.10 3.95
CA ILE A 106 9.67 -0.65 2.70
C ILE A 106 8.95 -1.35 1.55
N ILE A 107 8.54 -0.59 0.54
CA ILE A 107 8.06 -1.15 -0.72
C ILE A 107 8.68 -0.40 -1.90
N THR A 108 8.91 -1.14 -2.98
CA THR A 108 9.38 -0.57 -4.25
C THR A 108 8.24 -0.66 -5.26
N VAL A 109 7.95 0.48 -5.89
CA VAL A 109 6.95 0.60 -6.95
C VAL A 109 7.64 1.15 -8.20
N THR A 110 7.23 0.67 -9.37
CA THR A 110 7.73 1.16 -10.64
C THR A 110 6.62 1.97 -11.32
N PHE A 111 6.93 3.18 -11.73
CA PHE A 111 6.10 3.93 -12.67
C PHE A 111 6.54 3.59 -14.10
N HIS A 112 5.60 3.09 -14.89
CA HIS A 112 5.76 2.78 -16.30
C HIS A 112 5.12 3.89 -17.14
N SER A 113 5.95 4.72 -17.76
CA SER A 113 5.48 5.77 -18.65
C SER A 113 5.11 5.21 -20.01
N TRP A 114 4.03 5.76 -20.60
CA TRP A 114 3.65 5.43 -21.97
C TRP A 114 4.53 6.10 -23.02
N VAL A 115 5.28 7.13 -22.64
CA VAL A 115 6.19 7.87 -23.51
C VAL A 115 7.58 7.99 -22.87
N PRO A 116 8.67 8.10 -23.67
CA PRO A 116 9.98 8.32 -23.12
C PRO A 116 10.08 9.61 -22.29
N ILE A 117 10.62 9.49 -21.08
CA ILE A 117 10.95 10.57 -20.16
C ILE A 117 12.38 11.01 -20.47
N THR A 118 12.52 12.19 -21.08
CA THR A 118 13.83 12.75 -21.49
C THR A 118 14.36 13.80 -20.53
N ASP A 119 13.53 14.28 -19.61
CA ASP A 119 13.74 15.39 -18.68
C ASP A 119 13.54 14.94 -17.23
N PHE A 120 13.99 13.73 -16.89
CA PHE A 120 13.90 13.24 -15.52
C PHE A 120 14.80 14.05 -14.59
N ASP A 121 14.18 14.70 -13.61
CA ASP A 121 14.85 15.33 -12.50
C ASP A 121 14.24 14.82 -11.20
N ARG A 122 15.03 14.10 -10.40
CA ARG A 122 14.61 13.55 -9.12
C ARG A 122 14.11 14.63 -8.16
N ALA A 123 14.73 15.80 -8.13
CA ALA A 123 14.37 16.86 -7.18
C ALA A 123 13.05 17.54 -7.55
N ASN A 124 12.69 17.54 -8.84
CA ASN A 124 11.49 18.16 -9.38
C ASN A 124 10.43 17.13 -9.82
N PHE A 125 10.60 15.86 -9.44
CA PHE A 125 9.62 14.83 -9.75
C PHE A 125 8.40 14.99 -8.83
N ASP A 126 7.37 15.68 -9.32
CA ASP A 126 6.11 15.93 -8.63
C ASP A 126 5.31 14.64 -8.49
N LEU A 127 5.61 13.91 -7.41
CA LEU A 127 4.99 12.68 -6.96
C LEU A 127 4.37 12.93 -5.59
N ARG A 128 3.08 12.66 -5.48
CA ARG A 128 2.32 12.71 -4.24
C ARG A 128 2.04 11.30 -3.76
N ILE A 129 2.11 11.12 -2.45
CA ILE A 129 1.73 9.89 -1.77
C ILE A 129 0.72 10.21 -0.69
N SER A 130 -0.34 9.41 -0.61
CA SER A 130 -1.40 9.52 0.38
C SER A 130 -1.89 8.13 0.79
N SER A 131 -2.69 8.08 1.84
CA SER A 131 -3.28 6.87 2.40
C SER A 131 -4.64 7.17 3.02
N LEU A 132 -5.33 6.12 3.48
CA LEU A 132 -6.59 6.27 4.21
C LEU A 132 -6.44 7.14 5.47
N PHE A 133 -5.26 7.14 6.12
CA PHE A 133 -4.99 8.00 7.27
C PHE A 133 -5.19 9.47 6.90
N ASP A 134 -4.61 9.92 5.78
CA ASP A 134 -4.62 11.31 5.32
C ASP A 134 -6.02 11.82 4.92
N VAL A 135 -6.96 10.90 4.69
CA VAL A 135 -8.35 11.22 4.30
C VAL A 135 -9.30 11.17 5.51
N THR A 136 -9.02 10.31 6.48
CA THR A 136 -9.96 10.01 7.59
C THR A 136 -9.56 10.63 8.92
N GLN A 137 -8.29 11.00 9.09
CA GLN A 137 -7.79 11.58 10.32
C GLN A 137 -7.44 13.05 10.07
N PRO A 138 -7.98 13.98 10.90
CA PRO A 138 -7.74 15.42 10.77
C PRO A 138 -6.33 15.84 11.22
#